data_AF-A0AAJ5UB00-F1
#
_entry.id   AF-A0AAJ5UB00-F1
#
_cell.length_a   1.000
_cell.length_b   1.000
_cell.length_c   1.000
_cell.angle_alpha   90.00
_cell.angle_beta   90.00
_cell.angle_gamma   90.00
#
_symmetry.space_group_name_H-M   'P 1'
#
loop_
_entity.id
_entity.type
_entity.pdbx_description
1 polymer ?
#
loop_
_entity_poly.entity_id
_entity_poly.type
_entity_poly.pdbx_seq_one_letter_code
_entity_poly.pdbx_strand_id
1 'polypeptide(L)'
;MEKKLGLSALTALVLSSMLGAGVFSLPQNMAAVAGPAALLIGWVITGVGILFLALAMLLLTRLKPELDGGIFTYARAGFGELLGFCSAWGYWLCAVIANVSYLVIVFSALSFFTDTPNRVVFGDGNTWQAMLGASLLLWMVHFLVLRGVQTAASINLLATLGKLVPLLLFVVLAVAAFNYDRFHFDFSGLSLGKPLWEQVKQTMLITLWVFIGVEGAVVVSARARQKKDVGRATLLAVLAALLVYLLVTLLSLGVVPRAELAQMRNPSMAGLMTRLMGHWGDAVIAAGLIVSVCGAYLSWTIMAAEVPFIAAQQGAFPRSIARQNGRNAPAASLWLTNGSVQICLILIALTHADYNTLLTIASEMILVPYLLVGLYLVKLTRGKAQPLALAVGLGASFYGLWLLYASGPLHLLLSVVLYAPGLLLFLFARRGGRGDISLTQLERVAIGLLMAASLPAMWQLMV
;
A
#
# COMPACT_ATOMS: atom_id res chain seq x y z
N MET A 1 15.72 -25.18 11.96
CA MET A 1 15.50 -24.06 12.90
C MET A 1 15.09 -22.83 12.10
N GLU A 2 13.85 -22.35 12.23
CA GLU A 2 13.46 -21.07 11.64
C GLU A 2 14.30 -19.95 12.27
N LYS A 3 15.12 -19.27 11.47
CA LYS A 3 15.89 -18.11 11.94
C LYS A 3 14.92 -16.98 12.25
N LYS A 4 14.70 -16.71 13.54
CA LYS A 4 13.89 -15.57 14.00
C LYS A 4 14.50 -14.23 13.54
N LEU A 5 13.66 -13.29 13.14
CA LEU A 5 14.10 -11.99 12.60
C LEU A 5 14.51 -11.02 13.71
N GLY A 6 15.71 -10.43 13.63
CA GLY A 6 16.17 -9.37 14.54
C GLY A 6 15.69 -7.96 14.13
N LEU A 7 15.92 -6.96 14.98
CA LEU A 7 15.49 -5.57 14.76
C LEU A 7 15.88 -5.00 13.38
N SER A 8 17.13 -5.19 12.94
CA SER A 8 17.61 -4.68 11.65
C SER A 8 16.89 -5.34 10.47
N ALA A 9 16.69 -6.66 10.53
CA ALA A 9 15.97 -7.40 9.50
C ALA A 9 14.48 -7.01 9.44
N LEU A 10 13.84 -6.80 10.59
CA LEU A 10 12.45 -6.30 10.66
C LEU A 10 12.36 -4.87 10.10
N THR A 11 13.30 -3.99 10.45
CA THR A 11 13.33 -2.61 9.97
C THR A 11 13.52 -2.58 8.46
N ALA A 12 14.46 -3.36 7.93
CA ALA A 12 14.69 -3.47 6.49
C ALA A 12 13.47 -4.05 5.75
N LEU A 13 12.78 -5.01 6.34
CA LEU A 13 11.56 -5.59 5.77
C LEU A 13 10.45 -4.54 5.67
N VAL A 14 10.18 -3.78 6.74
CA VAL A 14 9.16 -2.73 6.73
C VAL A 14 9.55 -1.57 5.81
N LEU A 15 10.82 -1.18 5.81
CA LEU A 15 11.32 -0.13 4.93
C LEU A 15 11.17 -0.56 3.46
N SER A 16 11.47 -1.82 3.14
CA SER A 16 11.33 -2.36 1.79
C SER A 16 9.88 -2.46 1.33
N SER A 17 8.93 -2.77 2.23
CA SER A 17 7.51 -2.83 1.89
C SER A 17 6.91 -1.46 1.59
N MET A 18 7.38 -0.40 2.27
CA MET A 18 7.00 0.98 1.97
C MET A 18 7.71 1.50 0.71
N LEU A 19 9.05 1.34 0.62
CA LEU A 19 9.87 1.74 -0.53
C LEU A 19 9.69 0.79 -1.72
N GLY A 20 8.47 0.67 -2.24
CA GLY A 20 8.13 -0.12 -3.42
C GLY A 20 8.16 0.72 -4.70
N ALA A 21 7.11 0.58 -5.51
CA ALA A 21 6.92 1.34 -6.74
C ALA A 21 6.68 2.84 -6.50
N GLY A 22 5.97 3.19 -5.44
CA GLY A 22 5.42 4.53 -5.25
C GLY A 22 6.49 5.63 -5.17
N VAL A 23 7.67 5.34 -4.59
CA VAL A 23 8.76 6.32 -4.44
C VAL A 23 9.27 6.88 -5.78
N PHE A 24 9.25 6.07 -6.84
CA PHE A 24 9.76 6.46 -8.16
C PHE A 24 8.77 7.30 -8.97
N SER A 25 7.47 7.17 -8.67
CA SER A 25 6.39 7.95 -9.29
C SER A 25 5.98 9.16 -8.45
N LEU A 26 6.43 9.21 -7.19
CA LEU A 26 6.03 10.21 -6.20
C LEU A 26 6.23 11.66 -6.64
N PRO A 27 7.34 12.04 -7.32
CA PRO A 27 7.54 13.42 -7.79
C PRO A 27 6.39 13.92 -8.67
N GLN A 28 6.04 13.19 -9.72
CA GLN A 28 4.95 13.60 -10.62
C GLN A 28 3.58 13.51 -9.96
N ASN A 29 3.28 12.43 -9.24
CA ASN A 29 1.97 12.27 -8.60
C ASN A 29 1.65 13.44 -7.67
N MET A 30 2.66 13.86 -6.89
CA MET A 30 2.56 15.01 -5.99
C MET A 30 2.47 16.33 -6.75
N ALA A 31 3.33 16.53 -7.74
CA ALA A 31 3.33 17.74 -8.56
C ALA A 31 2.04 17.92 -9.38
N ALA A 32 1.33 16.85 -9.73
CA ALA A 32 0.08 16.91 -10.49
C ALA A 32 -1.05 17.61 -9.72
N VAL A 33 -1.07 17.48 -8.39
CA VAL A 33 -2.22 17.90 -7.57
C VAL A 33 -1.92 19.04 -6.59
N ALA A 34 -0.64 19.36 -6.35
CA ALA A 34 -0.27 20.32 -5.32
C ALA A 34 0.99 21.12 -5.66
N GLY A 35 0.99 22.39 -5.24
CA GLY A 35 2.16 23.25 -5.15
C GLY A 35 3.05 22.94 -3.95
N PRO A 36 4.30 23.46 -3.91
CA PRO A 36 5.25 23.21 -2.84
C PRO A 36 4.70 23.44 -1.41
N ALA A 37 3.91 24.50 -1.19
CA ALA A 37 3.31 24.79 0.11
C ALA A 37 2.36 23.68 0.57
N ALA A 38 1.46 23.24 -0.32
CA ALA A 38 0.51 22.17 -0.03
C ALA A 38 1.24 20.83 0.20
N LEU A 39 2.33 20.57 -0.52
CA LEU A 39 3.14 19.37 -0.35
C LEU A 39 3.82 19.32 1.01
N LEU A 40 4.39 20.43 1.48
CA LEU A 40 4.99 20.51 2.82
C LEU A 40 3.94 20.23 3.91
N ILE A 41 2.78 20.89 3.82
CA ILE A 41 1.68 20.67 4.77
C ILE A 41 1.17 19.23 4.71
N GLY A 42 0.96 18.70 3.50
CA GLY A 42 0.52 17.33 3.28
C GLY A 42 1.47 16.30 3.89
N TRP A 43 2.78 16.46 3.69
CA TRP A 43 3.78 15.59 4.31
C TRP A 43 3.82 15.70 5.83
N VAL A 44 3.62 16.89 6.40
CA VAL A 44 3.53 17.04 7.87
C VAL A 44 2.30 16.30 8.41
N ILE A 45 1.14 16.47 7.79
CA ILE A 45 -0.10 15.79 8.21
C ILE A 45 0.06 14.28 8.11
N THR A 46 0.52 13.77 6.96
CA THR A 46 0.69 12.33 6.74
C THR A 46 1.82 11.76 7.60
N GLY A 47 2.95 12.46 7.73
CA GLY A 47 4.06 12.03 8.58
C GLY A 47 3.63 11.87 10.05
N VAL A 48 2.95 12.88 10.61
CA VAL A 48 2.41 12.81 11.98
C VAL A 48 1.35 11.73 12.11
N GLY A 49 0.43 11.63 11.14
CA GLY A 49 -0.65 10.64 11.13
C GLY A 49 -0.15 9.20 11.09
N ILE A 50 0.80 8.89 10.21
CA ILE A 50 1.41 7.56 10.09
C ILE A 50 2.25 7.23 11.31
N LEU A 51 2.93 8.20 11.92
CA LEU A 51 3.63 7.98 13.20
C LEU A 51 2.63 7.59 14.31
N PHE A 52 1.49 8.26 14.42
CA PHE A 52 0.44 7.84 15.35
C PHE A 52 -0.06 6.42 15.06
N LEU A 53 -0.30 6.08 13.79
CA LEU A 53 -0.73 4.75 13.39
C LEU A 53 0.32 3.68 13.73
N ALA A 54 1.60 3.93 13.43
CA ALA A 54 2.71 3.04 13.76
C ALA A 54 2.86 2.85 15.28
N LEU A 55 2.75 3.92 16.05
CA LEU A 55 2.74 3.87 17.52
C LEU A 55 1.52 3.12 18.05
N ALA A 56 0.36 3.27 17.41
CA ALA A 56 -0.85 2.55 17.80
C ALA A 56 -0.67 1.04 17.63
N MET A 57 -0.16 0.60 16.48
CA MET A 57 0.18 -0.81 16.27
C MET A 57 1.23 -1.29 17.27
N LEU A 58 2.28 -0.51 17.54
CA LEU A 58 3.28 -0.84 18.55
C LEU A 58 2.65 -1.06 19.94
N LEU A 59 1.78 -0.16 20.38
CA LEU A 59 1.12 -0.27 21.68
C LEU A 59 0.18 -1.48 21.73
N LEU A 60 -0.55 -1.75 20.65
CA LEU A 60 -1.42 -2.93 20.55
C LEU A 60 -0.63 -4.23 20.63
N THR A 61 0.54 -4.34 19.98
CA THR A 61 1.40 -5.54 20.11
C THR A 61 1.89 -5.80 21.54
N ARG A 62 1.94 -4.76 22.40
CA ARG A 62 2.33 -4.88 23.81
C ARG A 62 1.15 -5.13 24.74
N LEU A 63 0.03 -4.45 24.50
CA LEU A 63 -1.18 -4.57 25.31
C LEU A 63 -1.97 -5.84 25.01
N LYS A 64 -1.83 -6.35 23.78
CA LYS A 64 -2.52 -7.52 23.24
C LYS A 64 -1.56 -8.46 22.48
N PRO A 65 -0.54 -9.01 23.16
CA PRO A 65 0.46 -9.87 22.55
C PRO A 65 -0.11 -11.22 22.05
N GLU A 66 -1.31 -11.60 22.51
CA GLU A 66 -2.04 -12.80 22.10
C GLU A 66 -2.75 -12.65 20.74
N LEU A 67 -2.94 -11.42 20.26
CA LEU A 67 -3.58 -11.16 18.96
C LEU A 67 -2.55 -11.24 17.84
N ASP A 68 -2.33 -12.47 17.36
CA ASP A 68 -1.54 -12.73 16.16
C ASP A 68 -2.41 -12.54 14.90
N GLY A 69 -1.82 -12.10 13.78
CA GLY A 69 -2.54 -11.90 12.50
C GLY A 69 -2.66 -10.45 12.01
N GLY A 70 -2.14 -9.49 12.77
CA GLY A 70 -2.02 -8.10 12.34
C GLY A 70 -3.32 -7.29 12.44
N ILE A 71 -3.50 -6.34 11.52
CA ILE A 71 -4.49 -5.25 11.59
C ILE A 71 -5.93 -5.79 11.74
N PHE A 72 -6.31 -6.83 11.01
CA PHE A 72 -7.70 -7.31 11.02
C PHE A 72 -8.08 -8.03 12.32
N THR A 73 -7.12 -8.63 13.02
CA THR A 73 -7.39 -9.30 14.30
C THR A 73 -7.73 -8.28 15.39
N TYR A 74 -7.12 -7.08 15.34
CA TYR A 74 -7.50 -5.95 16.19
C TYR A 74 -8.93 -5.47 15.91
N ALA A 75 -9.30 -5.36 14.63
CA ALA A 75 -10.66 -5.00 14.23
C ALA A 75 -11.70 -6.02 14.74
N ARG A 76 -11.44 -7.33 14.58
CA ARG A 76 -12.32 -8.39 15.06
C ARG A 76 -12.47 -8.36 16.58
N ALA A 77 -11.36 -8.30 17.31
CA ALA A 77 -11.35 -8.24 18.77
C ALA A 77 -12.04 -6.97 19.33
N GLY A 78 -11.97 -5.87 18.57
CA GLY A 78 -12.58 -4.60 18.94
C GLY A 78 -14.06 -4.50 18.64
N PHE A 79 -14.50 -5.00 17.49
CA PHE A 79 -15.77 -4.58 16.89
C PHE A 79 -16.64 -5.71 16.34
N GLY A 80 -16.24 -6.96 16.53
CA GLY A 80 -17.03 -8.13 16.10
C GLY A 80 -16.65 -8.66 14.72
N GLU A 81 -17.43 -9.62 14.25
CA GLU A 81 -17.08 -10.44 13.09
C GLU A 81 -17.16 -9.66 11.78
N LEU A 82 -18.16 -8.79 11.60
CA LEU A 82 -18.33 -8.04 10.37
C LEU A 82 -17.17 -7.06 10.14
N LEU A 83 -16.83 -6.25 11.14
CA LEU A 83 -15.75 -5.26 11.01
C LEU A 83 -14.37 -5.92 10.97
N GLY A 84 -14.20 -7.07 11.65
CA GLY A 84 -13.04 -7.94 11.46
C GLY A 84 -12.90 -8.42 10.02
N PHE A 85 -14.00 -8.89 9.41
CA PHE A 85 -14.01 -9.30 8.00
C PHE A 85 -13.75 -8.13 7.05
N CYS A 86 -14.42 -6.98 7.22
CA CYS A 86 -14.18 -5.80 6.38
C CYS A 86 -12.72 -5.36 6.46
N SER A 87 -12.10 -5.41 7.64
CA SER A 87 -10.66 -5.12 7.77
C SER A 87 -9.79 -6.14 7.01
N ALA A 88 -10.08 -7.44 7.11
CA ALA A 88 -9.35 -8.47 6.38
C ALA A 88 -9.53 -8.35 4.86
N TRP A 89 -10.77 -8.12 4.40
CA TRP A 89 -11.12 -7.96 2.98
C TRP A 89 -10.49 -6.71 2.37
N GLY A 90 -10.62 -5.56 3.04
CA GLY A 90 -10.02 -4.30 2.58
C GLY A 90 -8.51 -4.39 2.49
N TYR A 91 -7.85 -4.94 3.52
CA TYR A 91 -6.41 -5.17 3.47
C TYR A 91 -6.01 -6.13 2.34
N TRP A 92 -6.71 -7.26 2.20
CA TRP A 92 -6.39 -8.24 1.16
C TRP A 92 -6.57 -7.67 -0.25
N LEU A 93 -7.67 -6.95 -0.50
CA LEU A 93 -7.93 -6.34 -1.79
C LEU A 93 -6.93 -5.22 -2.08
N CYS A 94 -6.57 -4.41 -1.08
CA CYS A 94 -5.46 -3.46 -1.18
C CYS A 94 -4.17 -4.16 -1.62
N ALA A 95 -3.83 -5.29 -0.99
CA ALA A 95 -2.61 -6.05 -1.33
C ALA A 95 -2.68 -6.67 -2.73
N VAL A 96 -3.85 -7.15 -3.18
CA VAL A 96 -4.07 -7.61 -4.57
C VAL A 96 -3.80 -6.48 -5.55
N ILE A 97 -4.44 -5.32 -5.37
CA ILE A 97 -4.28 -4.17 -6.28
C ILE A 97 -2.85 -3.63 -6.23
N ALA A 98 -2.21 -3.63 -5.06
CA ALA A 98 -0.82 -3.22 -4.94
C ALA A 98 0.13 -4.13 -5.73
N ASN A 99 -0.07 -5.45 -5.64
CA ASN A 99 0.67 -6.42 -6.44
C ASN A 99 0.46 -6.22 -7.95
N VAL A 100 -0.76 -5.87 -8.36
CA VAL A 100 -1.05 -5.51 -9.76
C VAL A 100 -0.28 -4.26 -10.18
N SER A 101 -0.28 -3.21 -9.34
CA SER A 101 0.45 -1.95 -9.61
C SER A 101 1.96 -2.16 -9.79
N TYR A 102 2.53 -3.11 -9.04
CA TYR A 102 3.94 -3.47 -9.12
C TYR A 102 4.28 -4.16 -10.44
N LEU A 103 3.40 -5.05 -10.92
CA LEU A 103 3.57 -5.67 -12.23
C LEU A 103 3.47 -4.62 -13.34
N VAL A 104 2.44 -3.76 -13.29
CA VAL A 104 2.25 -2.69 -14.30
C VAL A 104 3.45 -1.75 -14.35
N ILE A 105 3.93 -1.25 -13.20
CA ILE A 105 5.06 -0.30 -13.20
C ILE A 105 6.38 -0.93 -13.67
N VAL A 106 6.60 -2.23 -13.44
CA VAL A 106 7.79 -2.94 -13.94
C VAL A 106 7.80 -2.93 -15.46
N PHE A 107 6.67 -3.21 -16.09
CA PHE A 107 6.56 -3.18 -17.55
C PHE A 107 6.53 -1.75 -18.12
N SER A 108 5.98 -0.78 -17.37
CA SER A 108 6.13 0.64 -17.69
C SER A 108 7.60 1.06 -17.70
N ALA A 109 8.38 0.67 -16.70
CA ALA A 109 9.81 0.95 -16.65
C ALA A 109 10.59 0.23 -17.78
N LEU A 110 10.22 -1.00 -18.13
CA LEU A 110 10.81 -1.72 -19.26
C LEU A 110 10.52 -1.02 -20.60
N SER A 111 9.41 -0.29 -20.70
CA SER A 111 9.05 0.46 -21.91
C SER A 111 10.12 1.50 -22.30
N PHE A 112 10.89 2.03 -21.35
CA PHE A 112 11.99 2.97 -21.65
C PHE A 112 13.09 2.36 -22.52
N PHE A 113 13.25 1.03 -22.51
CA PHE A 113 14.24 0.32 -23.33
C PHE A 113 13.66 -0.25 -24.62
N THR A 114 12.34 -0.47 -24.68
CA THR A 114 11.70 -1.16 -25.81
C THR A 114 10.88 -0.26 -26.72
N ASP A 115 10.28 0.79 -26.16
CA ASP A 115 9.33 1.62 -26.87
C ASP A 115 10.06 2.76 -27.58
N THR A 116 9.63 3.02 -28.80
CA THR A 116 10.11 4.12 -29.64
C THR A 116 8.90 4.88 -30.18
N PRO A 117 9.05 6.11 -30.70
CA PRO A 117 7.92 6.88 -31.23
C PRO A 117 7.08 6.14 -32.28
N ASN A 118 7.68 5.18 -32.99
CA ASN A 118 7.03 4.39 -34.05
C ASN A 118 6.54 3.01 -33.59
N ARG A 119 6.85 2.59 -32.36
CA ARG A 119 6.51 1.26 -31.85
C ARG A 119 6.37 1.28 -30.33
N VAL A 120 5.14 1.08 -29.86
CA VAL A 120 4.81 0.92 -28.44
C VAL A 120 4.64 -0.57 -28.16
N VAL A 121 5.51 -1.14 -27.33
CA VAL A 121 5.45 -2.56 -26.93
C VAL A 121 4.78 -2.67 -25.56
N PHE A 122 5.33 -2.00 -24.56
CA PHE A 122 4.84 -2.11 -23.18
C PHE A 122 3.98 -0.93 -22.74
N GLY A 123 4.11 0.24 -23.38
CA GLY A 123 3.38 1.44 -23.01
C GLY A 123 3.52 1.70 -21.52
N ASP A 124 2.45 2.18 -20.88
CA ASP A 124 2.40 2.44 -19.42
C ASP A 124 2.29 1.16 -18.57
N GLY A 125 2.69 0.02 -19.13
CA GLY A 125 2.54 -1.30 -18.52
C GLY A 125 1.13 -1.86 -18.65
N ASN A 126 0.28 -1.25 -19.48
CA ASN A 126 -1.13 -1.58 -19.67
C ASN A 126 -1.45 -2.15 -21.08
N THR A 127 -0.43 -2.44 -21.89
CA THR A 127 -0.62 -3.13 -23.18
C THR A 127 -0.84 -4.63 -23.00
N TRP A 128 -1.34 -5.31 -24.04
CA TRP A 128 -1.51 -6.77 -23.99
C TRP A 128 -0.15 -7.50 -23.85
N GLN A 129 0.93 -6.96 -24.43
CA GLN A 129 2.28 -7.51 -24.27
C GLN A 129 2.78 -7.35 -22.82
N ALA A 130 2.54 -6.19 -22.22
CA ALA A 130 2.84 -5.94 -20.81
C ALA A 130 2.05 -6.89 -19.91
N MET A 131 0.75 -7.11 -20.20
CA MET A 131 -0.09 -8.07 -19.49
C MET A 131 0.48 -9.50 -19.56
N LEU A 132 0.93 -9.96 -20.73
CA LEU A 132 1.52 -11.29 -20.88
C LEU A 132 2.81 -11.42 -20.07
N GLY A 133 3.71 -10.43 -20.14
CA GLY A 133 4.94 -10.42 -19.35
C GLY A 133 4.66 -10.37 -17.85
N ALA A 134 3.72 -9.52 -17.42
CA ALA A 134 3.27 -9.43 -16.04
C ALA A 134 2.67 -10.74 -15.53
N SER A 135 1.88 -11.42 -16.37
CA SER A 135 1.30 -12.73 -16.06
C SER A 135 2.39 -13.79 -15.89
N LEU A 136 3.39 -13.81 -16.77
CA LEU A 136 4.53 -14.72 -16.64
C LEU A 136 5.29 -14.50 -15.32
N LEU A 137 5.56 -13.25 -14.98
CA LEU A 137 6.22 -12.87 -13.72
C LEU A 137 5.38 -13.27 -12.49
N LEU A 138 4.06 -13.02 -12.54
CA LEU A 138 3.10 -13.42 -11.50
C LEU A 138 3.15 -14.92 -11.23
N TRP A 139 3.05 -15.74 -12.27
CA TRP A 139 3.04 -17.20 -12.12
C TRP A 139 4.41 -17.74 -11.74
N MET A 140 5.50 -17.15 -12.21
CA MET A 140 6.85 -17.49 -11.75
C MET A 140 6.98 -17.28 -10.24
N VAL A 141 6.57 -16.12 -9.73
CA VAL A 141 6.60 -15.81 -8.28
C VAL A 141 5.62 -16.70 -7.51
N HIS A 142 4.44 -16.99 -8.06
CA HIS A 142 3.48 -17.93 -7.47
C HIS A 142 4.12 -19.29 -7.18
N PHE A 143 4.74 -19.91 -8.19
CA PHE A 143 5.37 -21.22 -8.04
C PHE A 143 6.61 -21.18 -7.15
N LEU A 144 7.35 -20.06 -7.15
CA LEU A 144 8.44 -19.84 -6.21
C LEU A 144 7.94 -19.86 -4.76
N VAL A 145 6.87 -19.13 -4.45
CA VAL A 145 6.29 -19.05 -3.09
C VAL A 145 5.76 -20.41 -2.65
N LEU A 146 5.14 -21.18 -3.56
CA LEU A 146 4.71 -22.57 -3.28
C LEU A 146 5.88 -23.51 -2.93
N ARG A 147 7.10 -23.22 -3.39
CA ARG A 147 8.31 -24.00 -3.07
C ARG A 147 8.91 -23.68 -1.69
N GLY A 148 8.41 -22.65 -1.00
CA GLY A 148 8.77 -22.34 0.38
C GLY A 148 9.30 -20.92 0.58
N VAL A 149 9.00 -20.34 1.73
CA VAL A 149 9.19 -18.91 2.04
C VAL A 149 10.66 -18.55 2.32
N GLN A 150 11.51 -19.51 2.70
CA GLN A 150 12.88 -19.22 3.17
C GLN A 150 13.80 -18.65 2.07
N THR A 151 13.63 -19.05 0.81
CA THR A 151 14.40 -18.51 -0.32
C THR A 151 14.04 -17.05 -0.61
N ALA A 152 12.81 -16.63 -0.32
CA ALA A 152 12.29 -15.30 -0.64
C ALA A 152 12.90 -14.18 0.24
N ALA A 153 13.22 -14.48 1.50
CA ALA A 153 13.72 -13.48 2.44
C ALA A 153 15.11 -12.94 2.06
N SER A 154 16.02 -13.81 1.59
CA SER A 154 17.37 -13.42 1.16
C SER A 154 17.35 -12.58 -0.12
N ILE A 155 16.45 -12.92 -1.06
CA ILE A 155 16.24 -12.15 -2.29
C ILE A 155 15.73 -10.75 -1.97
N ASN A 156 14.79 -10.63 -1.03
CA ASN A 156 14.24 -9.33 -0.62
C ASN A 156 15.31 -8.42 0.02
N LEU A 157 16.24 -8.96 0.81
CA LEU A 157 17.32 -8.17 1.42
C LEU A 157 18.23 -7.55 0.35
N LEU A 158 18.66 -8.35 -0.64
CA LEU A 158 19.48 -7.87 -1.75
C LEU A 158 18.74 -6.82 -2.58
N ALA A 159 17.45 -7.05 -2.87
CA ALA A 159 16.62 -6.07 -3.56
C ALA A 159 16.46 -4.76 -2.76
N THR A 160 16.43 -4.84 -1.43
CA THR A 160 16.34 -3.68 -0.53
C THR A 160 17.62 -2.85 -0.52
N LEU A 161 18.79 -3.49 -0.53
CA LEU A 161 20.05 -2.75 -0.65
C LEU A 161 20.21 -2.18 -2.06
N GLY A 162 19.84 -2.95 -3.08
CA GLY A 162 19.88 -2.54 -4.48
C GLY A 162 19.03 -1.30 -4.78
N LYS A 163 17.83 -1.19 -4.17
CA LYS A 163 16.95 -0.03 -4.40
C LYS A 163 17.44 1.27 -3.74
N LEU A 164 18.26 1.20 -2.70
CA LEU A 164 18.78 2.40 -2.02
C LEU A 164 19.82 3.13 -2.88
N VAL A 165 20.59 2.41 -3.69
CA VAL A 165 21.62 2.99 -4.57
C VAL A 165 21.05 4.03 -5.55
N PRO A 166 20.07 3.72 -6.42
CA PRO A 166 19.50 4.70 -7.34
C PRO A 166 18.78 5.84 -6.62
N LEU A 167 18.14 5.58 -5.48
CA LEU A 167 17.47 6.61 -4.68
C LEU A 167 18.47 7.60 -4.07
N LEU A 168 19.56 7.10 -3.48
CA LEU A 168 20.61 7.95 -2.91
C LEU A 168 21.31 8.75 -4.00
N LEU A 169 21.62 8.13 -5.14
CA LEU A 169 22.18 8.81 -6.30
C LEU A 169 21.26 9.95 -6.77
N PHE A 170 19.95 9.68 -6.88
CA PHE A 170 18.97 10.69 -7.25
C PHE A 170 18.98 11.86 -6.27
N VAL A 171 18.92 11.59 -4.96
CA VAL A 171 18.94 12.64 -3.94
C VAL A 171 20.19 13.51 -4.04
N VAL A 172 21.38 12.90 -4.17
CA VAL A 172 22.65 13.65 -4.28
C VAL A 172 22.65 14.57 -5.49
N LEU A 173 22.24 14.06 -6.65
CA LEU A 173 22.21 14.84 -7.89
C LEU A 173 21.12 15.92 -7.86
N ALA A 174 19.95 15.61 -7.30
CA ALA A 174 18.86 16.56 -7.16
C ALA A 174 19.23 17.70 -6.18
N VAL A 175 19.98 17.42 -5.11
CA VAL A 175 20.56 18.46 -4.23
C VAL A 175 21.55 19.33 -5.01
N ALA A 176 22.46 18.72 -5.78
CA ALA A 176 23.45 19.46 -6.56
C ALA A 176 22.82 20.34 -7.66
N ALA A 177 21.70 19.90 -8.24
CA ALA A 177 20.95 20.62 -9.26
C ALA A 177 19.83 21.50 -8.71
N PHE A 178 19.66 21.57 -7.39
CA PHE A 178 18.53 22.26 -6.77
C PHE A 178 18.59 23.76 -7.02
N ASN A 179 17.50 24.31 -7.57
CA ASN A 179 17.34 25.73 -7.76
C ASN A 179 16.18 26.27 -6.91
N TYR A 180 16.49 27.22 -6.03
CA TYR A 180 15.51 27.80 -5.11
C TYR A 180 14.42 28.60 -5.83
N ASP A 181 14.76 29.34 -6.88
CA ASP A 181 13.79 30.15 -7.63
C ASP A 181 12.75 29.26 -8.31
N ARG A 182 13.15 28.10 -8.85
CA ARG A 182 12.24 27.09 -9.41
C ARG A 182 11.34 26.50 -8.34
N PHE A 183 11.89 26.16 -7.19
CA PHE A 183 11.13 25.60 -6.07
C PHE A 183 10.11 26.61 -5.51
N HIS A 184 10.47 27.89 -5.44
CA HIS A 184 9.61 28.94 -4.92
C HIS A 184 8.63 29.49 -5.97
N PHE A 185 8.83 29.18 -7.25
CA PHE A 185 7.91 29.57 -8.31
C PHE A 185 6.54 28.91 -8.11
N ASP A 186 5.47 29.71 -8.11
CA ASP A 186 4.10 29.26 -7.85
C ASP A 186 3.98 28.42 -6.55
N PHE A 187 4.64 28.90 -5.48
CA PHE A 187 4.75 28.17 -4.21
C PHE A 187 3.41 27.71 -3.63
N SER A 188 2.36 28.53 -3.76
CA SER A 188 1.00 28.22 -3.31
C SER A 188 0.17 27.41 -4.33
N GLY A 189 0.69 27.15 -5.52
CA GLY A 189 0.01 26.38 -6.57
C GLY A 189 -1.19 27.11 -7.16
N LEU A 190 -1.14 28.44 -7.32
CA LEU A 190 -2.23 29.23 -7.90
C LEU A 190 -2.57 28.76 -9.33
N SER A 191 -1.58 28.25 -10.07
CA SER A 191 -1.77 27.67 -11.40
C SER A 191 -2.73 26.47 -11.44
N LEU A 192 -2.99 25.82 -10.30
CA LEU A 192 -3.93 24.71 -10.21
C LEU A 192 -5.40 25.14 -10.20
N GLY A 193 -5.68 26.43 -9.98
CA GLY A 193 -7.05 26.93 -9.84
C GLY A 193 -7.79 26.35 -8.62
N LYS A 194 -7.06 25.77 -7.66
CA LYS A 194 -7.62 25.12 -6.46
C LYS A 194 -7.09 25.78 -5.19
N PRO A 195 -7.92 25.96 -4.15
CA PRO A 195 -7.46 26.49 -2.88
C PRO A 195 -6.46 25.53 -2.22
N LEU A 196 -5.55 26.09 -1.40
CA LEU A 196 -4.49 25.34 -0.73
C LEU A 196 -4.99 24.09 0.01
N TRP A 197 -6.14 24.21 0.69
CA TRP A 197 -6.78 23.10 1.40
C TRP A 197 -7.11 21.91 0.50
N GLU A 198 -7.63 22.17 -0.69
CA GLU A 198 -8.00 21.10 -1.62
C GLU A 198 -6.76 20.42 -2.20
N GLN A 199 -5.69 21.19 -2.46
CA GLN A 199 -4.40 20.64 -2.86
C GLN A 199 -3.84 19.71 -1.78
N VAL A 200 -3.83 20.15 -0.50
CA VAL A 200 -3.42 19.32 0.64
C VAL A 200 -4.25 18.04 0.69
N LYS A 201 -5.57 18.15 0.59
CA LYS A 201 -6.49 17.00 0.56
C LYS A 201 -6.14 16.00 -0.56
N GLN A 202 -5.85 16.48 -1.77
CA GLN A 202 -5.54 15.63 -2.93
C GLN A 202 -4.22 14.87 -2.78
N THR A 203 -3.26 15.37 -1.99
CA THR A 203 -2.01 14.66 -1.69
C THR A 203 -2.17 13.48 -0.72
N MET A 204 -3.29 13.39 -0.01
CA MET A 204 -3.47 12.44 1.10
C MET A 204 -3.48 10.98 0.64
N LEU A 205 -4.17 10.65 -0.46
CA LEU A 205 -4.18 9.27 -0.97
C LEU A 205 -2.81 8.87 -1.53
N ILE A 206 -2.10 9.80 -2.17
CA ILE A 206 -0.74 9.56 -2.70
C ILE A 206 0.25 9.32 -1.56
N THR A 207 0.18 10.12 -0.51
CA THR A 207 1.06 9.96 0.66
C THR A 207 0.70 8.72 1.47
N LEU A 208 -0.59 8.38 1.60
CA LEU A 208 -1.02 7.13 2.22
C LEU A 208 -0.47 5.93 1.46
N TRP A 209 -0.64 5.90 0.13
CA TRP A 209 -0.16 4.82 -0.75
C TRP A 209 1.29 4.43 -0.49
N VAL A 210 2.20 5.42 -0.40
CA VAL A 210 3.63 5.14 -0.20
C VAL A 210 3.99 4.69 1.22
N PHE A 211 3.07 4.82 2.18
CA PHE A 211 3.23 4.29 3.53
C PHE A 211 2.50 2.96 3.76
N ILE A 212 1.72 2.48 2.80
CA ILE A 212 1.15 1.13 2.86
C ILE A 212 2.30 0.13 2.93
N GLY A 213 2.26 -0.77 3.92
CA GLY A 213 3.35 -1.67 4.26
C GLY A 213 4.00 -1.38 5.62
N VAL A 214 3.64 -0.27 6.29
CA VAL A 214 4.04 0.06 7.67
C VAL A 214 3.71 -1.05 8.68
N GLU A 215 2.63 -1.78 8.42
CA GLU A 215 2.15 -2.93 9.18
C GLU A 215 2.96 -4.22 8.96
N GLY A 216 3.89 -4.24 8.01
CA GLY A 216 4.65 -5.42 7.63
C GLY A 216 5.29 -6.12 8.82
N ALA A 217 5.90 -5.37 9.76
CA ALA A 217 6.47 -5.94 10.98
C ALA A 217 5.44 -6.59 11.91
N VAL A 218 4.22 -6.05 11.97
CA VAL A 218 3.12 -6.56 12.82
C VAL A 218 2.56 -7.85 12.21
N VAL A 219 2.41 -7.88 10.89
CA VAL A 219 1.98 -9.08 10.14
C VAL A 219 2.97 -10.23 10.35
N VAL A 220 4.28 -9.98 10.33
CA VAL A 220 5.31 -11.01 10.55
C VAL A 220 5.77 -11.14 12.01
N SER A 221 5.06 -10.53 12.96
CA SER A 221 5.47 -10.45 14.37
C SER A 221 5.67 -11.82 15.03
N ALA A 222 4.93 -12.85 14.61
CA ALA A 222 5.10 -14.24 15.07
C ALA A 222 6.51 -14.80 14.75
N ARG A 223 7.19 -14.27 13.72
CA ARG A 223 8.52 -14.68 13.27
C ARG A 223 9.66 -13.82 13.86
N ALA A 224 9.34 -12.83 14.68
CA ALA A 224 10.32 -11.93 15.30
C ALA A 224 11.10 -12.61 16.44
N ARG A 225 12.38 -12.24 16.61
CA ARG A 225 13.22 -12.70 17.73
C ARG A 225 12.72 -12.17 19.06
N GLN A 226 12.32 -10.89 19.10
CA GLN A 226 11.74 -10.25 20.28
C GLN A 226 10.53 -9.40 19.84
N LYS A 227 9.34 -9.66 20.42
CA LYS A 227 8.11 -8.90 20.07
C LYS A 227 8.27 -7.38 20.31
N LYS A 228 9.12 -6.97 21.26
CA LYS A 228 9.41 -5.53 21.52
C LYS A 228 10.14 -4.82 20.38
N ASP A 229 10.85 -5.56 19.52
CA ASP A 229 11.60 -5.00 18.39
C ASP A 229 10.68 -4.63 17.22
N VAL A 230 9.50 -5.24 17.14
CA VAL A 230 8.50 -5.03 16.07
C VAL A 230 8.20 -3.54 15.91
N GLY A 231 7.74 -2.86 16.97
CA GLY A 231 7.39 -1.46 16.83
C GLY A 231 8.58 -0.49 16.82
N ARG A 232 9.75 -0.87 17.35
CA ARG A 232 10.99 -0.09 17.13
C ARG A 232 11.39 -0.13 15.66
N ALA A 233 11.31 -1.30 15.03
CA ALA A 233 11.56 -1.48 13.61
C ALA A 233 10.59 -0.67 12.76
N THR A 234 9.28 -0.71 13.08
CA THR A 234 8.28 0.10 12.37
C THR A 234 8.59 1.59 12.47
N LEU A 235 8.90 2.11 13.67
CA LEU A 235 9.18 3.53 13.85
C LEU A 235 10.42 3.99 13.08
N LEU A 236 11.52 3.22 13.14
CA LEU A 236 12.74 3.52 12.39
C LEU A 236 12.49 3.49 10.88
N ALA A 237 11.75 2.50 10.40
CA ALA A 237 11.40 2.39 8.99
C ALA A 237 10.53 3.57 8.52
N VAL A 238 9.53 3.97 9.31
CA VAL A 238 8.65 5.11 8.98
C VAL A 238 9.45 6.41 8.88
N LEU A 239 10.34 6.68 9.84
CA LEU A 239 11.16 7.89 9.83
C LEU A 239 12.12 7.90 8.62
N ALA A 240 12.74 6.76 8.32
CA ALA A 240 13.62 6.64 7.15
C ALA A 240 12.85 6.82 5.84
N ALA A 241 11.69 6.19 5.68
CA ALA A 241 10.84 6.33 4.49
C ALA A 241 10.33 7.77 4.34
N LEU A 242 9.85 8.39 5.43
CA LEU A 242 9.38 9.78 5.42
C LEU A 242 10.49 10.74 4.94
N LEU A 243 11.72 10.56 5.44
CA LEU A 243 12.85 11.36 5.01
C LEU A 243 13.12 11.19 3.51
N VAL A 244 13.17 9.95 3.02
CA VAL A 244 13.38 9.67 1.59
C VAL A 244 12.27 10.29 0.75
N TYR A 245 11.00 10.13 1.14
CA TYR A 245 9.86 10.67 0.40
C TYR A 245 9.84 12.19 0.35
N LEU A 246 10.15 12.85 1.47
CA LEU A 246 10.32 14.31 1.52
C LEU A 246 11.42 14.77 0.58
N LEU A 247 12.59 14.12 0.64
CA LEU A 247 13.73 14.49 -0.21
C LEU A 247 13.40 14.31 -1.69
N VAL A 248 12.90 13.14 -2.10
CA VAL A 248 12.66 12.90 -3.53
C VAL A 248 11.56 13.80 -4.08
N THR A 249 10.53 14.15 -3.30
CA THR A 249 9.44 15.01 -3.79
C THR A 249 9.82 16.48 -3.82
N LEU A 250 10.37 17.02 -2.74
CA LEU A 250 10.66 18.45 -2.62
C LEU A 250 11.86 18.84 -3.48
N LEU A 251 12.91 18.01 -3.54
CA LEU A 251 14.07 18.31 -4.40
C LEU A 251 13.68 18.30 -5.88
N SER A 252 12.77 17.42 -6.30
CA SER A 252 12.31 17.35 -7.70
C SER A 252 11.72 18.67 -8.21
N LEU A 253 11.04 19.43 -7.33
CA LEU A 253 10.47 20.75 -7.66
C LEU A 253 11.54 21.84 -7.80
N GLY A 254 12.73 21.64 -7.22
CA GLY A 254 13.89 22.50 -7.46
C GLY A 254 14.68 22.10 -8.71
N VAL A 255 14.52 20.87 -9.21
CA VAL A 255 15.17 20.39 -10.44
C VAL A 255 14.44 20.91 -11.68
N VAL A 256 13.11 20.76 -11.74
CA VAL A 256 12.27 21.22 -12.87
C VAL A 256 11.01 21.94 -12.38
N PRO A 257 10.38 22.81 -13.19
CA PRO A 257 9.13 23.46 -12.82
C PRO A 257 8.01 22.45 -12.51
N ARG A 258 7.16 22.77 -11.53
CA ARG A 258 6.02 21.92 -11.11
C ARG A 258 5.14 21.47 -12.28
N ALA A 259 4.79 22.39 -13.18
CA ALA A 259 3.94 22.10 -14.32
C ALA A 259 4.59 21.12 -15.30
N GLU A 260 5.91 21.20 -15.48
CA GLU A 260 6.65 20.23 -16.28
C GLU A 260 6.68 18.87 -15.57
N LEU A 261 6.99 18.86 -14.26
CA LEU A 261 7.01 17.64 -13.46
C LEU A 261 5.67 16.92 -13.48
N ALA A 262 4.56 17.64 -13.40
CA ALA A 262 3.19 17.12 -13.45
C ALA A 262 2.87 16.39 -14.77
N GLN A 263 3.53 16.73 -15.86
CA GLN A 263 3.34 16.13 -17.19
C GLN A 263 4.32 14.98 -17.48
N MET A 264 5.26 14.71 -16.57
CA MET A 264 6.20 13.62 -16.75
C MET A 264 5.51 12.26 -16.68
N ARG A 265 5.92 11.35 -17.55
CA ARG A 265 5.43 9.97 -17.55
C ARG A 265 5.93 9.22 -16.31
N ASN A 266 5.07 8.38 -15.71
CA ASN A 266 5.48 7.55 -14.58
C ASN A 266 6.24 6.29 -15.04
N PRO A 267 7.34 5.91 -14.37
CA PRO A 267 7.91 6.51 -13.15
C PRO A 267 8.69 7.81 -13.43
N SER A 268 8.22 8.92 -12.86
CA SER A 268 8.74 10.27 -13.15
C SER A 268 10.19 10.50 -12.74
N MET A 269 10.69 9.76 -11.76
CA MET A 269 12.10 9.80 -11.37
C MET A 269 13.04 9.40 -12.52
N ALA A 270 12.60 8.55 -13.46
CA ALA A 270 13.40 8.21 -14.64
C ALA A 270 13.61 9.44 -15.53
N GLY A 271 12.53 10.17 -15.85
CA GLY A 271 12.61 11.41 -16.63
C GLY A 271 13.44 12.50 -15.94
N LEU A 272 13.28 12.65 -14.62
CA LEU A 272 14.10 13.56 -13.83
C LEU A 272 15.58 13.16 -13.85
N MET A 273 15.89 11.88 -13.72
CA MET A 273 17.28 11.42 -13.78
C MET A 273 17.89 11.63 -15.17
N THR A 274 17.10 11.49 -16.25
CA THR A 274 17.55 11.84 -17.60
C THR A 274 17.90 13.32 -17.72
N ARG A 275 17.18 14.22 -17.03
CA ARG A 275 17.56 15.65 -16.95
C ARG A 275 18.87 15.89 -16.19
N LEU A 276 19.18 15.05 -15.19
CA LEU A 276 20.35 15.20 -14.33
C LEU A 276 21.63 14.57 -14.90
N MET A 277 21.51 13.42 -15.59
CA MET A 277 22.64 12.61 -16.05
C MET A 277 22.64 12.30 -17.55
N GLY A 278 21.65 12.79 -18.30
CA GLY A 278 21.43 12.42 -19.71
C GLY A 278 20.86 11.00 -19.87
N HIS A 279 21.07 10.39 -21.05
CA HIS A 279 20.49 9.10 -21.45
C HIS A 279 20.84 7.88 -20.57
N TRP A 280 21.71 8.03 -19.57
CA TRP A 280 21.96 6.97 -18.59
C TRP A 280 20.98 7.01 -17.41
N GLY A 281 20.28 8.14 -17.23
CA GLY A 281 19.45 8.37 -16.06
C GLY A 281 18.21 7.49 -16.00
N ASP A 282 17.49 7.36 -17.12
CA ASP A 282 16.38 6.43 -17.25
C ASP A 282 16.82 4.98 -17.08
N ALA A 283 17.97 4.58 -17.61
CA ALA A 283 18.49 3.23 -17.48
C ALA A 283 18.78 2.86 -16.01
N VAL A 284 19.42 3.76 -15.26
CA VAL A 284 19.73 3.56 -13.84
C VAL A 284 18.45 3.45 -13.00
N ILE A 285 17.47 4.34 -13.23
CA ILE A 285 16.22 4.31 -12.49
C ILE A 285 15.37 3.12 -12.88
N ALA A 286 15.25 2.78 -14.16
CA ALA A 286 14.48 1.64 -14.61
C ALA A 286 15.04 0.32 -14.05
N ALA A 287 16.36 0.11 -14.13
CA ALA A 287 17.00 -1.08 -13.55
C ALA A 287 16.81 -1.14 -12.02
N GLY A 288 17.02 0.00 -11.34
CA GLY A 288 16.84 0.13 -9.91
C GLY A 288 15.40 -0.15 -9.45
N LEU A 289 14.42 0.39 -10.18
CA LEU A 289 13.00 0.19 -9.94
C LEU A 289 12.62 -1.27 -10.16
N ILE A 290 13.04 -1.91 -11.26
CA ILE A 290 12.70 -3.30 -11.56
C ILE A 290 13.19 -4.22 -10.43
N VAL A 291 14.45 -4.05 -9.99
CA VAL A 291 15.00 -4.82 -8.86
C VAL A 291 14.21 -4.55 -7.57
N SER A 292 13.93 -3.27 -7.28
CA SER A 292 13.19 -2.86 -6.10
C SER A 292 11.79 -3.46 -6.04
N VAL A 293 11.04 -3.32 -7.13
CA VAL A 293 9.63 -3.67 -7.23
C VAL A 293 9.46 -5.18 -7.30
N CYS A 294 10.34 -5.92 -7.98
CA CYS A 294 10.32 -7.39 -7.95
C CYS A 294 10.56 -7.95 -6.55
N GLY A 295 11.47 -7.34 -5.77
CA GLY A 295 11.69 -7.72 -4.36
C GLY A 295 10.48 -7.41 -3.47
N ALA A 296 9.90 -6.22 -3.62
CA ALA A 296 8.70 -5.82 -2.90
C ALA A 296 7.49 -6.71 -3.28
N TYR A 297 7.34 -7.03 -4.56
CA TYR A 297 6.28 -7.87 -5.10
C TYR A 297 6.29 -9.29 -4.52
N LEU A 298 7.47 -9.89 -4.38
CA LEU A 298 7.60 -11.17 -3.69
C LEU A 298 7.13 -11.10 -2.23
N SER A 299 7.56 -10.07 -1.50
CA SER A 299 7.18 -9.85 -0.09
C SER A 299 5.68 -9.64 0.07
N TRP A 300 5.10 -8.80 -0.78
CA TRP A 300 3.67 -8.49 -0.77
C TRP A 300 2.81 -9.66 -1.22
N THR A 301 3.29 -10.50 -2.14
CA THR A 301 2.61 -11.76 -2.51
C THR A 301 2.49 -12.70 -1.30
N ILE A 302 3.56 -12.81 -0.50
CA ILE A 302 3.53 -13.62 0.74
C ILE A 302 2.54 -13.02 1.74
N MET A 303 2.62 -11.70 2.00
CA MET A 303 1.72 -11.04 2.95
C MET A 303 0.25 -11.11 2.52
N ALA A 304 -0.04 -10.94 1.23
CA ALA A 304 -1.38 -11.03 0.66
C ALA A 304 -1.97 -12.44 0.83
N ALA A 305 -1.16 -13.49 0.70
CA ALA A 305 -1.60 -14.86 0.90
C ALA A 305 -1.83 -15.22 2.39
N GLU A 306 -1.16 -14.57 3.34
CA GLU A 306 -1.34 -14.85 4.77
C GLU A 306 -2.70 -14.35 5.30
N VAL A 307 -3.21 -13.22 4.81
CA VAL A 307 -4.43 -12.62 5.38
C VAL A 307 -5.69 -13.46 5.19
N PRO A 308 -6.06 -13.91 3.97
CA PRO A 308 -7.22 -14.80 3.82
C PRO A 308 -7.00 -16.16 4.49
N PHE A 309 -5.75 -16.62 4.58
CA PHE A 309 -5.41 -17.86 5.27
C PHE A 309 -5.74 -17.78 6.77
N ILE A 310 -5.27 -16.75 7.47
CA ILE A 310 -5.54 -16.55 8.90
C ILE A 310 -7.03 -16.22 9.11
N ALA A 311 -7.63 -15.39 8.24
CA ALA A 311 -9.06 -15.08 8.31
C ALA A 311 -9.94 -16.33 8.11
N ALA A 312 -9.52 -17.30 7.29
CA ALA A 312 -10.21 -18.57 7.10
C ALA A 312 -10.09 -19.52 8.31
N GLN A 313 -8.96 -19.49 9.02
CA GLN A 313 -8.81 -20.21 10.29
C GLN A 313 -9.75 -19.67 11.36
N GLN A 314 -10.01 -18.36 11.30
CA GLN A 314 -10.89 -17.63 12.20
C GLN A 314 -12.37 -17.61 11.78
N GLY A 315 -12.75 -18.35 10.72
CA GLY A 315 -14.14 -18.50 10.29
C GLY A 315 -14.69 -17.34 9.44
N ALA A 316 -13.87 -16.34 9.10
CA ALA A 316 -14.27 -15.20 8.28
C ALA A 316 -14.21 -15.49 6.76
N PHE A 317 -13.42 -16.48 6.33
CA PHE A 317 -13.33 -16.97 4.96
C PHE A 317 -13.68 -18.47 4.86
N PRO A 318 -13.98 -19.01 3.65
CA PRO A 318 -14.31 -20.43 3.48
C PRO A 318 -13.18 -21.36 3.97
N ARG A 319 -13.56 -22.52 4.53
CA ARG A 319 -12.62 -23.50 5.12
C ARG A 319 -11.52 -23.95 4.15
N SER A 320 -11.83 -24.01 2.85
CA SER A 320 -10.90 -24.40 1.79
C SER A 320 -9.69 -23.46 1.68
N ILE A 321 -9.84 -22.18 2.04
CA ILE A 321 -8.77 -21.17 1.97
C ILE A 321 -7.71 -21.37 3.05
N ALA A 322 -8.06 -22.02 4.17
CA ALA A 322 -7.15 -22.34 5.26
C ALA A 322 -6.20 -23.52 4.96
N ARG A 323 -6.12 -24.01 3.72
CA ARG A 323 -5.26 -25.16 3.35
C ARG A 323 -3.83 -24.73 3.05
N GLN A 324 -2.88 -25.46 3.64
CA GLN A 324 -1.45 -25.36 3.33
C GLN A 324 -1.00 -26.52 2.43
N ASN A 325 0.11 -26.34 1.72
CA ASN A 325 0.78 -27.43 1.01
C ASN A 325 1.80 -28.17 1.91
N GLY A 326 2.44 -29.22 1.40
CA GLY A 326 3.46 -30.00 2.13
C GLY A 326 4.73 -29.24 2.52
N ARG A 327 4.82 -27.93 2.21
CA ARG A 327 5.90 -27.03 2.60
C ARG A 327 5.42 -25.89 3.51
N ASN A 328 4.24 -26.06 4.12
CA ASN A 328 3.59 -25.09 5.01
C ASN A 328 3.26 -23.72 4.36
N ALA A 329 3.27 -23.62 3.03
CA ALA A 329 2.82 -22.41 2.35
C ALA A 329 1.28 -22.39 2.26
N PRO A 330 0.60 -21.24 2.48
CA PRO A 330 -0.86 -21.10 2.43
C PRO A 330 -1.39 -21.20 0.99
N ALA A 331 -1.32 -22.39 0.40
CA ALA A 331 -1.48 -22.61 -1.03
C ALA A 331 -2.86 -22.18 -1.55
N ALA A 332 -3.95 -22.52 -0.85
CA ALA A 332 -5.29 -22.15 -1.32
C ALA A 332 -5.52 -20.63 -1.32
N SER A 333 -5.01 -19.94 -0.30
CA SER A 333 -5.05 -18.48 -0.23
C SER A 333 -4.16 -17.82 -1.29
N LEU A 334 -3.00 -18.41 -1.59
CA LEU A 334 -2.12 -17.94 -2.64
C LEU A 334 -2.76 -18.08 -4.04
N TRP A 335 -3.47 -19.19 -4.30
CA TRP A 335 -4.25 -19.37 -5.54
C TRP A 335 -5.37 -18.34 -5.67
N LEU A 336 -6.12 -18.08 -4.59
CA LEU A 336 -7.13 -17.02 -4.55
C LEU A 336 -6.50 -15.67 -4.89
N THR A 337 -5.43 -15.30 -4.19
CA THR A 337 -4.75 -14.01 -4.32
C THR A 337 -4.20 -13.80 -5.73
N ASN A 338 -3.41 -14.75 -6.24
CA ASN A 338 -2.77 -14.58 -7.56
C ASN A 338 -3.76 -14.77 -8.70
N GLY A 339 -4.83 -15.56 -8.51
CA GLY A 339 -5.97 -15.60 -9.42
C GLY A 339 -6.67 -14.23 -9.51
N SER A 340 -6.90 -13.57 -8.37
CA SER A 340 -7.44 -12.20 -8.35
C SER A 340 -6.50 -11.19 -9.02
N VAL A 341 -5.19 -11.26 -8.76
CA VAL A 341 -4.19 -10.42 -9.46
C VAL A 341 -4.25 -10.64 -10.98
N GLN A 342 -4.33 -11.90 -11.44
CA GLN A 342 -4.44 -12.21 -12.87
C GLN A 342 -5.71 -11.63 -13.50
N ILE A 343 -6.85 -11.73 -12.82
CA ILE A 343 -8.11 -11.13 -13.28
C ILE A 343 -7.97 -9.62 -13.39
N CYS A 344 -7.38 -8.96 -12.38
CA CYS A 344 -7.13 -7.53 -12.41
C CYS A 344 -6.18 -7.11 -13.55
N LEU A 345 -5.14 -7.89 -13.85
CA LEU A 345 -4.26 -7.64 -15.01
C LEU A 345 -5.03 -7.68 -16.33
N ILE A 346 -5.93 -8.65 -16.50
CA ILE A 346 -6.80 -8.73 -17.67
C ILE A 346 -7.70 -7.50 -17.75
N LEU A 347 -8.32 -7.11 -16.63
CA LEU A 347 -9.17 -5.92 -16.58
C LEU A 347 -8.39 -4.65 -16.96
N ILE A 348 -7.16 -4.48 -16.48
CA ILE A 348 -6.31 -3.33 -16.85
C ILE A 348 -6.01 -3.30 -18.34
N ALA A 349 -5.70 -4.46 -18.94
CA ALA A 349 -5.44 -4.53 -20.38
C ALA A 349 -6.70 -4.21 -21.20
N LEU A 350 -7.90 -4.46 -20.67
CA LEU A 350 -9.18 -4.15 -21.32
C LEU A 350 -9.63 -2.71 -21.11
N THR A 351 -9.42 -2.15 -19.91
CA THR A 351 -9.84 -0.79 -19.56
C THR A 351 -8.78 0.27 -19.84
N HIS A 352 -7.56 -0.16 -20.17
CA HIS A 352 -6.37 0.68 -20.27
C HIS A 352 -6.10 1.53 -19.01
N ALA A 353 -6.57 1.07 -17.85
CA ALA A 353 -6.34 1.74 -16.57
C ALA A 353 -4.84 1.91 -16.31
N ASP A 354 -4.48 3.06 -15.76
CA ASP A 354 -3.10 3.44 -15.48
C ASP A 354 -2.68 3.12 -14.04
N TYR A 355 -1.40 3.36 -13.74
CA TYR A 355 -0.84 3.17 -12.40
C TYR A 355 -1.58 3.97 -11.32
N ASN A 356 -2.02 5.20 -11.64
CA ASN A 356 -2.68 6.08 -10.68
C ASN A 356 -4.07 5.59 -10.28
N THR A 357 -4.80 4.97 -11.22
CA THR A 357 -6.07 4.31 -10.93
C THR A 357 -5.89 3.20 -9.87
N LEU A 358 -4.83 2.40 -10.00
CA LEU A 358 -4.52 1.33 -9.04
C LEU A 358 -4.11 1.87 -7.67
N LEU A 359 -3.32 2.94 -7.66
CA LEU A 359 -2.94 3.66 -6.44
C LEU A 359 -4.20 4.09 -5.67
N THR A 360 -5.16 4.72 -6.35
CA THR A 360 -6.40 5.18 -5.73
C THR A 360 -7.18 4.01 -5.13
N ILE A 361 -7.45 2.96 -5.92
CA ILE A 361 -8.20 1.78 -5.44
C ILE A 361 -7.54 1.15 -4.20
N ALA A 362 -6.22 0.94 -4.24
CA ALA A 362 -5.52 0.34 -3.12
C ALA A 362 -5.53 1.23 -1.88
N SER A 363 -5.38 2.55 -2.05
CA SER A 363 -5.42 3.52 -0.96
C SER A 363 -6.79 3.57 -0.29
N GLU A 364 -7.87 3.46 -1.05
CA GLU A 364 -9.22 3.39 -0.51
C GLU A 364 -9.46 2.15 0.34
N MET A 365 -8.99 0.98 -0.14
CA MET A 365 -9.20 -0.30 0.53
C MET A 365 -8.47 -0.45 1.86
N ILE A 366 -7.39 0.31 2.09
CA ILE A 366 -6.66 0.28 3.34
C ILE A 366 -7.24 1.19 4.45
N LEU A 367 -8.12 2.16 4.08
CA LEU A 367 -8.63 3.17 5.01
C LEU A 367 -9.37 2.57 6.21
N VAL A 368 -10.32 1.67 5.94
CA VAL A 368 -11.11 0.99 6.98
C VAL A 368 -10.21 0.18 7.92
N PRO A 369 -9.31 -0.69 7.43
CA PRO A 369 -8.33 -1.37 8.27
C PRO A 369 -7.54 -0.42 9.20
N TYR A 370 -7.00 0.69 8.67
CA TYR A 370 -6.17 1.61 9.46
C TYR A 370 -6.98 2.40 10.50
N LEU A 371 -8.19 2.85 10.15
CA LEU A 371 -9.08 3.51 11.09
C LEU A 371 -9.40 2.59 12.29
N LEU A 372 -9.68 1.31 12.02
CA LEU A 372 -10.04 0.34 13.06
C LEU A 372 -8.90 0.06 14.04
N VAL A 373 -7.64 0.16 13.62
CA VAL A 373 -6.47 0.08 14.52
C VAL A 373 -6.50 1.20 15.57
N GLY A 374 -6.67 2.44 15.12
CA GLY A 374 -6.75 3.61 16.01
C GLY A 374 -7.93 3.48 16.98
N LEU A 375 -9.11 3.19 16.45
CA LEU A 375 -10.34 3.06 17.25
C LEU A 375 -10.25 1.92 18.27
N TYR A 376 -9.61 0.80 17.91
CA TYR A 376 -9.41 -0.30 18.83
C TYR A 376 -8.51 0.08 20.01
N LEU A 377 -7.41 0.80 19.75
CA LEU A 377 -6.53 1.28 20.82
C LEU A 377 -7.26 2.26 21.76
N VAL A 378 -8.08 3.16 21.22
CA VAL A 378 -8.95 4.03 22.04
C VAL A 378 -9.88 3.18 22.89
N LYS A 379 -10.59 2.22 22.30
CA LYS A 379 -11.51 1.33 23.03
C LYS A 379 -10.80 0.56 24.15
N LEU A 380 -9.57 0.12 23.91
CA LEU A 380 -8.78 -0.67 24.87
C LEU A 380 -8.27 0.15 26.06
N THR A 381 -7.99 1.44 25.85
CA THR A 381 -7.32 2.33 26.83
C THR A 381 -8.28 3.29 27.53
N ARG A 382 -9.49 3.50 26.98
CA ARG A 382 -10.53 4.32 27.60
C ARG A 382 -10.88 3.78 28.99
N GLY A 383 -10.84 4.66 30.00
CA GLY A 383 -11.09 4.29 31.40
C GLY A 383 -9.92 3.62 32.12
N LYS A 384 -8.72 3.57 31.52
CA LYS A 384 -7.49 3.05 32.15
C LYS A 384 -6.48 4.17 32.40
N ALA A 385 -5.56 3.96 33.35
CA ALA A 385 -4.46 4.88 33.65
C ALA A 385 -3.32 4.82 32.60
N GLN A 386 -3.66 5.02 31.32
CA GLN A 386 -2.72 4.98 30.19
C GLN A 386 -2.95 6.18 29.23
N PRO A 387 -2.76 7.44 29.69
CA PRO A 387 -3.13 8.64 28.93
C PRO A 387 -2.38 8.77 27.60
N LEU A 388 -1.10 8.37 27.56
CA LEU A 388 -0.31 8.37 26.33
C LEU A 388 -0.87 7.42 25.27
N ALA A 389 -1.29 6.22 25.67
CA ALA A 389 -1.83 5.23 24.74
C ALA A 389 -3.20 5.67 24.19
N LEU A 390 -4.01 6.34 25.02
CA LEU A 390 -5.26 6.96 24.59
C LEU A 390 -5.00 8.10 23.60
N ALA A 391 -4.05 8.99 23.88
CA ALA A 391 -3.68 10.07 22.97
C ALA A 391 -3.20 9.55 21.61
N VAL A 392 -2.38 8.49 21.61
CA VAL A 392 -1.93 7.82 20.38
C VAL A 392 -3.11 7.21 19.61
N GLY A 393 -4.02 6.52 20.31
CA GLY A 393 -5.22 5.96 19.69
C GLY A 393 -6.12 7.04 19.08
N LEU A 394 -6.31 8.17 19.77
CA LEU A 394 -7.09 9.30 19.28
C LEU A 394 -6.43 9.94 18.05
N GLY A 395 -5.12 10.16 18.08
CA GLY A 395 -4.37 10.69 16.94
C GLY A 395 -4.46 9.78 15.70
N ALA A 396 -4.30 8.47 15.87
CA ALA A 396 -4.44 7.50 14.78
C ALA A 396 -5.88 7.43 14.25
N SER A 397 -6.87 7.50 15.13
CA SER A 397 -8.30 7.52 14.75
C SER A 397 -8.65 8.79 13.97
N PHE A 398 -8.18 9.95 14.44
CA PHE A 398 -8.38 11.23 13.78
C PHE A 398 -7.74 11.24 12.39
N TYR A 399 -6.52 10.71 12.25
CA TYR A 399 -5.87 10.56 10.96
C TYR A 399 -6.66 9.62 10.03
N GLY A 400 -7.17 8.49 10.52
CA GLY A 400 -8.02 7.60 9.73
C GLY A 400 -9.32 8.26 9.26
N LEU A 401 -9.98 9.04 10.12
CA LEU A 401 -11.17 9.82 9.74
C LEU A 401 -10.85 10.92 8.73
N TRP A 402 -9.70 11.58 8.91
CA TRP A 402 -9.19 12.57 7.98
C TRP A 402 -8.97 11.97 6.58
N LEU A 403 -8.34 10.79 6.50
CA LEU A 403 -8.13 10.12 5.22
C LEU A 403 -9.44 9.69 4.54
N LEU A 404 -10.43 9.22 5.30
CA LEU A 404 -11.78 8.92 4.76
C LEU A 404 -12.45 10.18 4.20
N TYR A 405 -12.32 11.32 4.89
CA TYR A 405 -12.81 12.59 4.37
C TYR A 405 -12.03 13.03 3.12
N ALA A 406 -10.72 12.80 3.12
CA ALA A 406 -9.83 13.20 2.03
C ALA A 406 -10.08 12.39 0.74
N SER A 407 -10.39 11.11 0.88
CA SER A 407 -10.83 10.20 -0.19
C SER A 407 -11.99 10.80 -1.00
N GLY A 408 -13.01 11.31 -0.32
CA GLY A 408 -14.18 11.92 -0.95
C GLY A 408 -15.25 10.90 -1.38
N PRO A 409 -16.48 11.38 -1.63
CA PRO A 409 -17.65 10.50 -1.74
C PRO A 409 -17.57 9.51 -2.91
N LEU A 410 -17.02 9.93 -4.06
CA LEU A 410 -16.93 9.08 -5.25
C LEU A 410 -16.01 7.86 -5.02
N HIS A 411 -14.85 8.07 -4.40
CA HIS A 411 -13.93 6.98 -4.10
C HIS A 411 -14.43 6.07 -2.97
N LEU A 412 -15.17 6.63 -2.00
CA LEU A 412 -15.88 5.83 -0.99
C LEU A 412 -16.99 4.97 -1.61
N LEU A 413 -17.70 5.45 -2.65
CA LEU A 413 -18.67 4.64 -3.37
C LEU A 413 -18.02 3.46 -4.09
N LEU A 414 -16.85 3.69 -4.71
CA LEU A 414 -16.03 2.62 -5.27
C LEU A 414 -15.68 1.57 -4.20
N SER A 415 -15.34 2.01 -2.99
CA SER A 415 -15.12 1.10 -1.88
C SER A 415 -16.32 0.23 -1.56
N VAL A 416 -17.52 0.81 -1.51
CA VAL A 416 -18.77 0.06 -1.25
C VAL A 416 -18.99 -1.04 -2.29
N VAL A 417 -18.78 -0.74 -3.57
CA VAL A 417 -18.87 -1.72 -4.66
C VAL A 417 -17.88 -2.87 -4.45
N LEU A 418 -16.65 -2.55 -4.06
CA LEU A 418 -15.58 -3.54 -3.84
C LEU A 418 -15.77 -4.38 -2.56
N TYR A 419 -16.48 -3.87 -1.56
CA TYR A 419 -16.85 -4.64 -0.36
C TYR A 419 -18.01 -5.62 -0.60
N ALA A 420 -18.93 -5.31 -1.53
CA ALA A 420 -20.10 -6.15 -1.81
C ALA A 420 -19.77 -7.63 -2.12
N PRO A 421 -18.86 -7.99 -3.06
CA PRO A 421 -18.51 -9.39 -3.29
C PRO A 421 -17.86 -10.05 -2.07
N GLY A 422 -17.14 -9.28 -1.26
CA GLY A 422 -16.59 -9.74 0.01
C GLY A 422 -17.68 -10.13 1.00
N LEU A 423 -18.71 -9.29 1.16
CA LEU A 423 -19.83 -9.59 2.05
C LEU A 423 -20.58 -10.85 1.63
N LEU A 424 -20.73 -11.10 0.33
CA LEU A 424 -21.29 -12.37 -0.16
C LEU A 424 -20.42 -13.57 0.23
N LEU A 425 -19.10 -13.45 0.07
CA LEU A 425 -18.16 -14.49 0.51
C LEU A 425 -18.22 -14.73 2.03
N PHE A 426 -18.32 -13.66 2.82
CA PHE A 426 -18.45 -13.73 4.27
C PHE A 426 -19.72 -14.47 4.70
N LEU A 427 -20.87 -14.11 4.10
CA LEU A 427 -22.13 -14.81 4.35
C LEU A 427 -22.05 -16.29 3.95
N PHE A 428 -21.44 -16.60 2.80
CA PHE A 428 -21.22 -17.97 2.35
C PHE A 428 -20.32 -18.77 3.31
N ALA A 429 -19.20 -18.19 3.74
CA ALA A 429 -18.27 -18.83 4.68
C ALA A 429 -18.95 -19.20 6.01
N ARG A 430 -19.87 -18.35 6.47
CA ARG A 430 -20.60 -18.53 7.72
C ARG A 430 -21.72 -19.57 7.65
N ARG A 431 -22.29 -19.86 6.47
CA ARG A 431 -23.30 -20.93 6.31
C ARG A 431 -22.79 -22.31 6.73
N GLY A 432 -21.46 -22.53 6.74
CA GLY A 432 -20.83 -23.75 7.22
C GLY A 432 -20.64 -23.85 8.74
N GLY A 433 -21.38 -23.06 9.54
CA GLY A 433 -21.39 -23.15 11.02
C GLY A 433 -20.08 -22.73 11.70
N ARG A 434 -19.26 -21.89 11.05
CA ARG A 434 -17.92 -21.48 11.53
C ARG A 434 -17.82 -20.07 12.10
N GLY A 435 -18.90 -19.31 12.15
CA GLY A 435 -18.88 -18.06 12.89
C GLY A 435 -18.93 -18.35 14.38
N ASP A 436 -17.82 -18.19 15.09
CA ASP A 436 -17.76 -18.38 16.56
C ASP A 436 -18.75 -17.46 17.29
N ILE A 437 -19.08 -16.31 16.70
CA ILE A 437 -20.00 -15.31 17.25
C ILE A 437 -21.14 -15.09 16.27
N SER A 438 -22.40 -15.25 16.71
CA SER A 438 -23.58 -14.95 15.89
C SER A 438 -23.63 -13.47 15.48
N LEU A 439 -23.98 -13.19 14.22
CA LEU A 439 -24.15 -11.80 13.77
C LEU A 439 -25.25 -11.11 14.57
N THR A 440 -24.91 -9.95 15.13
CA THR A 440 -25.84 -9.03 15.78
C THR A 440 -26.85 -8.49 14.77
N GLN A 441 -28.00 -7.99 15.23
CA GLN A 441 -28.98 -7.36 14.34
C GLN A 441 -28.37 -6.17 13.58
N LEU A 442 -27.54 -5.38 14.25
CA LEU A 442 -26.86 -4.22 13.66
C LEU A 442 -25.91 -4.64 12.52
N GLU A 443 -25.15 -5.72 12.69
CA GLU A 443 -24.30 -6.24 11.61
C GLU A 443 -25.13 -6.73 10.41
N ARG A 444 -26.28 -7.38 10.64
CA ARG A 444 -27.16 -7.82 9.53
C ARG A 444 -27.74 -6.64 8.77
N VAL A 445 -28.20 -5.61 9.48
CA VAL A 445 -28.70 -4.37 8.87
C VAL A 445 -27.59 -3.68 8.09
N ALA A 446 -26.38 -3.57 8.66
CA ALA A 446 -25.23 -2.98 7.99
C ALA A 446 -24.85 -3.71 6.70
N ILE A 447 -24.87 -5.05 6.70
CA ILE A 447 -24.65 -5.84 5.48
C ILE A 447 -25.73 -5.54 4.44
N GLY A 448 -27.00 -5.51 4.83
CA GLY A 448 -28.12 -5.18 3.93
C GLY A 448 -27.98 -3.79 3.31
N LEU A 449 -27.62 -2.79 4.11
CA LEU A 449 -27.40 -1.42 3.65
C LEU A 449 -26.20 -1.29 2.71
N LEU A 450 -25.07 -1.93 3.03
CA LEU A 450 -23.89 -1.92 2.15
C LEU A 450 -24.16 -2.61 0.81
N MET A 451 -24.86 -3.74 0.82
CA MET A 451 -25.28 -4.43 -0.41
C MET A 451 -26.25 -3.56 -1.22
N ALA A 452 -27.25 -2.93 -0.58
CA ALA A 452 -28.18 -2.05 -1.26
C ALA A 452 -27.49 -0.81 -1.86
N ALA A 453 -26.52 -0.24 -1.14
CA ALA A 453 -25.74 0.92 -1.58
C ALA A 453 -24.79 0.61 -2.74
N SER A 454 -24.42 -0.67 -2.95
CA SER A 454 -23.53 -1.06 -4.06
C SER A 454 -24.17 -0.83 -5.44
N LEU A 455 -25.50 -0.95 -5.57
CA LEU A 455 -26.22 -0.74 -6.84
C LEU A 455 -26.18 0.72 -7.32
N PRO A 456 -26.61 1.72 -6.52
CA PRO A 456 -26.51 3.13 -6.93
C PRO A 456 -25.05 3.59 -7.02
N ALA A 457 -24.14 3.02 -6.22
CA ALA A 457 -22.70 3.29 -6.35
C ALA A 457 -22.16 2.84 -7.71
N MET A 458 -22.51 1.63 -8.17
CA MET A 458 -22.13 1.17 -9.52
C MET A 458 -22.70 2.08 -10.61
N TRP A 459 -23.95 2.52 -10.49
CA TRP A 459 -24.56 3.43 -11.45
C TRP A 459 -23.81 4.76 -11.52
N GLN A 460 -23.50 5.38 -10.38
CA GLN A 460 -22.75 6.65 -10.34
C GLN A 460 -21.30 6.52 -10.82
N LEU A 461 -20.71 5.33 -10.82
CA LEU A 461 -19.38 5.10 -11.36
C LEU A 461 -19.39 4.88 -12.89
N MET A 462 -20.56 4.64 -13.49
CA MET A 462 -20.74 4.41 -14.92
C MET A 462 -21.25 5.66 -15.68
N VAL A 463 -21.83 6.63 -14.97
CA VAL A 463 -22.34 7.91 -15.50
C VAL A 463 -21.32 9.00 -15.21
#